data_AF-A0A7J0FWD8-F1
#
_entry.id   AF-A0A7J0FWD8-F1
#
_cell.length_a   1.000
_cell.length_b   1.000
_cell.length_c   1.000
_cell.angle_alpha   90.00
_cell.angle_beta   90.00
_cell.angle_gamma   90.00
#
_symmetry.space_group_name_H-M   'P 1'
#
loop_
_entity.id
_entity.type
_entity.pdbx_description
1 polymer ?
#
loop_
_entity_poly.entity_id
_entity_poly.type
_entity_poly.pdbx_seq_one_letter_code
_entity_poly.pdbx_strand_id
1 'polypeptide(L)'
;MEVSQHSKYFCEFCGKVNCAIPFRLFLPWFACSLSLAWNLHARKYAVKRKAVGIWGCKDCGKVKAGGAYTLNTASAVTVRSTIRRLREQTES
;
A
#
# COMPACT_ATOMS: atom_id res chain seq x y z
N MET A 1 -2.68 24.17 -4.33
CA MET A 1 -1.61 23.18 -4.05
C MET A 1 -1.71 22.55 -2.65
N GLU A 2 -2.38 23.19 -1.69
CA GLU A 2 -2.46 22.69 -0.30
C GLU A 2 -3.42 21.50 -0.12
N VAL A 3 -4.49 21.44 -0.92
CA VAL A 3 -5.50 20.36 -0.84
C VAL A 3 -4.88 18.98 -1.15
N SER A 4 -3.94 18.93 -2.11
CA SER A 4 -3.25 17.68 -2.47
C SER A 4 -2.37 17.14 -1.34
N GLN A 5 -1.83 17.98 -0.46
CA GLN A 5 -0.90 17.53 0.58
C GLN A 5 -1.61 16.84 1.76
N HIS A 6 -2.85 17.24 2.06
CA HIS A 6 -3.65 16.69 3.17
C HIS A 6 -4.60 15.57 2.73
N SER A 7 -4.69 15.33 1.42
CA SER A 7 -5.51 14.26 0.86
C SER A 7 -5.00 12.89 1.30
N LYS A 8 -5.93 11.99 1.65
CA LYS A 8 -5.60 10.59 1.95
C LYS A 8 -5.46 9.84 0.64
N TYR A 9 -4.37 9.10 0.51
CA TYR A 9 -4.11 8.33 -0.70
C TYR A 9 -4.23 6.83 -0.47
N PHE A 10 -4.41 6.11 -1.58
CA PHE A 10 -4.51 4.67 -1.62
C PHE A 10 -3.21 4.00 -1.20
N CYS A 11 -3.30 2.99 -0.32
CA CYS A 11 -2.17 2.15 0.02
C CYS A 11 -2.21 0.83 -0.75
N GLU A 12 -1.28 0.64 -1.68
CA GLU A 12 -1.10 -0.64 -2.41
C GLU A 12 -0.69 -1.81 -1.50
N PHE A 13 -0.23 -1.53 -0.27
CA PHE A 13 0.26 -2.55 0.65
C PHE A 13 -0.82 -3.10 1.59
N CYS A 14 -1.88 -2.34 1.90
CA CYS A 14 -2.89 -2.73 2.90
C CYS A 14 -3.78 -3.92 2.48
N GLY A 15 -3.72 -4.36 1.21
CA GLY A 15 -4.41 -5.57 0.74
C GLY A 15 -3.61 -6.86 0.90
N LYS A 16 -2.33 -6.78 1.33
CA LYS A 16 -1.50 -7.94 1.64
C LYS A 16 -1.48 -8.14 3.16
N VAL A 17 -2.48 -8.87 3.62
CA VAL A 17 -2.58 -9.57 4.92
C VAL A 17 -1.37 -9.44 5.84
N ASN A 18 -1.42 -8.47 6.74
CA ASN A 18 -1.13 -8.71 8.15
C ASN A 18 -2.51 -8.53 8.83
N CYS A 19 -3.30 -9.53 9.21
CA CYS A 19 -2.94 -10.79 9.87
C CYS A 19 -1.66 -10.67 10.70
N ALA A 20 -1.58 -9.60 11.49
CA ALA A 20 -1.04 -9.75 12.83
C ALA A 20 -2.02 -10.67 13.58
N ILE A 21 -1.92 -11.97 13.30
CA ILE A 21 -2.50 -13.00 14.15
C ILE A 21 -1.54 -13.02 15.35
N PRO A 22 -1.93 -12.55 16.55
CA PRO A 22 -1.14 -12.88 17.71
C PRO A 22 -1.15 -14.41 17.81
N PHE A 23 0.05 -14.95 17.66
CA PHE A 23 0.39 -16.33 17.83
C PHE A 23 0.02 -16.76 19.26
N ARG A 24 -1.18 -17.32 19.48
CA ARG A 24 -1.67 -18.07 20.68
C ARG A 24 -3.19 -18.24 20.53
N LEU A 25 -3.85 -19.40 20.47
CA LEU A 25 -3.56 -20.82 20.69
C LEU A 25 -4.69 -21.59 19.97
N PHE A 26 -4.38 -22.75 19.38
CA PHE A 26 -5.21 -23.98 19.35
C PHE A 26 -6.73 -23.88 19.07
N LEU A 27 -7.17 -24.20 17.84
CA LEU A 27 -7.99 -25.40 17.50
C LEU A 27 -8.30 -25.45 15.97
N PRO A 28 -7.99 -26.53 15.21
CA PRO A 28 -7.73 -26.43 13.77
C PRO A 28 -8.68 -27.26 12.87
N TRP A 29 -10.00 -26.99 12.83
CA TRP A 29 -10.86 -27.54 11.75
C TRP A 29 -12.16 -26.76 11.46
N PHE A 30 -12.77 -26.06 12.43
CA PHE A 30 -14.11 -25.45 12.25
C PHE A 30 -14.13 -24.04 11.63
N ALA A 31 -12.99 -23.44 11.32
CA ALA A 31 -12.88 -22.04 10.89
C ALA A 31 -12.89 -21.82 9.36
N CYS A 32 -13.04 -22.87 8.54
CA CYS A 32 -12.93 -22.74 7.08
C CYS A 32 -14.20 -22.18 6.41
N SER A 33 -15.40 -22.35 7.00
CA SER A 33 -16.66 -21.85 6.40
C SER A 33 -16.99 -20.38 6.73
N LEU A 34 -16.38 -19.77 7.74
CA LEU A 34 -16.65 -18.37 8.11
C LEU A 34 -15.63 -17.36 7.58
N SER A 35 -14.71 -17.77 6.71
CA SER A 35 -13.63 -16.90 6.23
C SER A 35 -14.04 -15.91 5.12
N LEU A 36 -15.27 -16.01 4.57
CA LEU A 36 -15.75 -15.07 3.54
C LEU A 36 -16.33 -13.76 4.11
N ALA A 37 -16.64 -13.67 5.41
CA ALA A 37 -17.29 -12.49 5.99
C ALA A 37 -16.33 -11.45 6.61
N TRP A 38 -15.03 -11.75 6.76
CA TRP A 38 -14.06 -10.85 7.40
C TRP A 38 -13.14 -10.10 6.41
N ASN A 39 -13.61 -9.79 5.20
CA ASN A 39 -12.82 -9.06 4.20
C ASN A 39 -13.39 -7.67 3.85
N LEU A 40 -14.13 -7.03 4.77
CA LEU A 40 -14.81 -5.75 4.48
C LEU A 40 -14.42 -4.56 5.37
N HIS A 41 -13.25 -4.57 6.03
CA HIS A 41 -12.78 -3.38 6.75
C HIS A 41 -11.32 -2.98 6.54
N ALA A 42 -10.76 -3.28 5.37
CA ALA A 42 -9.51 -2.63 4.96
C ALA A 42 -9.82 -1.22 4.44
N ARG A 43 -9.64 -0.21 5.29
CA ARG A 43 -9.64 1.21 4.89
C ARG A 43 -8.53 1.42 3.84
N LYS A 44 -8.93 1.50 2.57
CA LYS A 44 -8.02 1.60 1.41
C LYS A 44 -7.24 2.94 1.35
N TYR A 45 -7.79 4.00 1.95
CA TYR A 45 -7.20 5.36 1.95
C TYR A 45 -6.59 5.71 3.32
N ALA A 46 -5.33 5.35 3.51
CA ALA A 46 -4.64 5.47 4.79
C ALA A 46 -3.25 6.12 4.71
N VAL A 47 -2.76 6.39 3.49
CA VAL A 47 -1.46 7.03 3.30
C VAL A 47 -1.61 8.54 3.49
N LYS A 48 -0.76 9.09 4.36
CA LYS A 48 -0.66 10.52 4.66
C LYS A 48 0.79 10.99 4.57
N ARG A 49 0.97 12.27 4.25
CA ARG A 49 2.30 12.90 4.24
C ARG A 49 2.85 12.99 5.65
N LYS A 50 4.11 12.59 5.85
CA LYS A 50 4.86 12.80 7.11
C LYS A 50 5.86 13.95 6.96
N ALA A 51 6.56 14.02 5.83
CA ALA A 51 7.50 15.09 5.48
C ALA A 51 7.47 15.35 3.96
N VAL A 52 8.24 16.31 3.45
CA VAL A 52 8.42 16.50 1.99
C VAL A 52 8.95 15.20 1.38
N GLY A 53 8.24 14.63 0.41
CA GLY A 53 8.66 13.39 -0.28
C GLY A 53 8.50 12.09 0.52
N ILE A 54 8.14 12.15 1.81
CA ILE A 54 7.98 10.97 2.68
C ILE A 54 6.51 10.80 3.06
N TRP A 55 5.96 9.63 2.70
CA TRP A 55 4.55 9.32 2.91
C TRP A 55 4.39 8.02 3.69
N GLY A 56 3.57 8.06 4.74
CA GLY A 56 3.37 6.94 5.64
C GLY A 56 1.92 6.47 5.67
N CYS A 57 1.73 5.18 5.64
CA CYS A 57 0.46 4.50 5.90
C CYS A 57 0.28 4.30 7.41
N LYS A 58 -0.87 4.69 7.97
CA LYS A 58 -1.14 4.49 9.42
C LYS A 58 -1.42 3.02 9.76
N ASP A 59 -2.15 2.31 8.91
CA ASP A 59 -2.64 0.96 9.21
C ASP A 59 -1.56 -0.12 8.98
N CYS A 60 -0.71 0.07 7.97
CA CYS A 60 0.35 -0.87 7.59
C CYS A 60 1.75 -0.46 8.06
N GLY A 61 1.90 0.76 8.59
CA GLY A 61 3.19 1.32 9.03
C GLY A 61 4.23 1.54 7.92
N LYS A 62 3.96 1.10 6.69
CA LYS A 62 4.89 1.21 5.56
C LYS A 62 5.03 2.67 5.13
N VAL A 63 6.27 3.05 4.84
CA VAL A 63 6.65 4.36 4.32
C VAL A 63 7.01 4.21 2.84
N LYS A 64 6.45 5.07 2.00
CA LYS A 64 6.71 5.16 0.57
C LYS A 64 7.33 6.53 0.27
N ALA A 65 8.38 6.55 -0.55
CA ALA A 65 8.89 7.79 -1.12
C ALA A 65 7.98 8.23 -2.28
N GLY A 66 7.68 9.51 -2.36
CA GLY A 66 6.79 10.10 -3.36
C GLY A 66 7.17 11.54 -3.69
N GLY A 67 6.28 12.24 -4.40
CA GLY A 67 6.47 13.67 -4.67
C GLY A 67 6.32 14.55 -3.43
N ALA A 68 6.69 15.83 -3.57
CA ALA A 68 6.59 16.82 -2.49
C ALA A 68 5.14 17.07 -2.04
N TYR A 69 4.21 17.12 -3.01
CA TYR A 69 2.79 17.45 -2.77
C TYR A 69 1.82 16.34 -3.16
N THR A 70 2.24 15.40 -4.01
CA THR A 70 1.45 14.25 -4.46
C THR A 70 2.27 12.97 -4.36
N LEU A 71 1.64 11.83 -4.04
CA LEU A 71 2.35 10.55 -3.96
C LEU A 71 2.99 10.14 -5.29
N ASN A 72 2.25 10.31 -6.39
CA ASN A 72 2.64 9.85 -7.71
C ASN A 72 2.82 11.08 -8.61
N THR A 73 4.07 11.47 -8.85
CA THR A 73 4.42 12.43 -9.90
C THR A 73 4.33 11.77 -11.28
N ALA A 74 3.89 12.51 -12.30
CA ALA A 74 3.76 12.02 -13.67
C ALA A 74 5.08 11.43 -14.19
N SER A 75 6.20 12.10 -13.94
CA SER A 75 7.54 11.63 -14.30
C SER A 75 7.92 10.31 -13.61
N ALA A 76 7.51 10.11 -12.35
CA ALA A 76 7.78 8.85 -11.67
C ALA A 76 6.93 7.69 -12.23
N VAL A 77 5.72 7.97 -12.72
CA VAL A 77 4.85 6.96 -13.35
C VAL A 77 5.44 6.50 -14.68
N THR A 78 5.94 7.42 -15.51
CA THR A 78 6.56 7.10 -16.79
C THR A 78 7.93 6.42 -16.64
N VAL A 79 8.72 6.81 -15.64
CA VAL A 79 9.99 6.12 -15.34
C VAL A 79 9.76 4.66 -14.95
N ARG A 80 8.70 4.35 -14.19
CA ARG A 80 8.38 2.95 -13.85
C ARG A 80 7.96 2.11 -15.06
N SER A 81 7.22 2.69 -16.01
CA SER A 81 6.84 1.95 -17.23
C SER A 81 8.01 1.76 -18.20
N THR A 82 8.89 2.75 -18.31
CA THR A 82 10.10 2.66 -19.14
C THR A 82 11.10 1.65 -18.58
N ILE A 83 11.40 1.67 -17.27
CA ILE A 83 12.29 0.68 -16.64
C ILE A 83 11.78 -0.74 -16.86
N ARG A 84 10.46 -0.96 -16.75
CA ARG A 84 9.88 -2.28 -17.00
C ARG A 84 10.16 -2.76 -18.43
N ARG A 85 9.91 -1.91 -19.43
CA ARG A 85 10.17 -2.23 -20.84
C ARG A 85 11.65 -2.47 -21.12
N LEU A 86 12.54 -1.67 -20.53
CA LEU A 86 13.99 -1.80 -20.71
C LEU A 86 14.53 -3.10 -20.10
N ARG A 87 13.98 -3.56 -18.98
CA ARG A 87 14.35 -4.84 -18.37
C ARG A 87 13.93 -6.03 -19.24
N GLU A 88 12.72 -5.98 -19.78
CA GLU A 88 12.22 -7.00 -20.73
C GLU A 88 13.12 -7.12 -21.98
N GLN A 89 13.71 -6.00 -22.44
CA GLN A 89 14.65 -5.97 -23.58
C GLN A 89 16.06 -6.52 -23.27
N THR A 90 16.50 -6.47 -22.01
CA THR A 90 17.86 -6.88 -21.62
C THR A 90 17.93 -8.37 -21.25
N GLU A 91 16.80 -8.97 -20.92
CA GLU A 91 16.66 -10.38 -20.52
C GLU A 91 16.27 -11.30 -21.70
N SER A 92 16.24 -10.77 -22.94
CA SER A 92 15.97 -11.50 -24.19
C SER A 92 17.24 -11.92 -24.91
#